data_AF-A0A1J4W4J8-F1
#
_entry.id   AF-A0A1J4W4J8-F1
#
_cell.length_a   1.000
_cell.length_b   1.000
_cell.length_c   1.000
_cell.angle_alpha   90.00
_cell.angle_beta   90.00
_cell.angle_gamma   90.00
#
_symmetry.space_group_name_H-M   'P 1'
#
loop_
_entity.id
_entity.type
_entity.pdbx_description
1 polymer ?
#
loop_
_entity_poly.entity_id
_entity_poly.type
_entity_poly.pdbx_seq_one_letter_code
_entity_poly.pdbx_strand_id
1 'polypeptide(L)' 'KQTLNVKDAKVTKVTKADEGWETEAEVYEESSFIKALGLPTRVQDRNFYEVKLNDSLEVESYRRKGSEKEE' A
#
# COMPACT_ATOMS: atom_id res chain seq x y z
N LYS A 1 4.37 -12.83 7.12
CA LYS A 1 3.84 -11.89 6.09
C LYS A 1 2.38 -11.63 6.44
N GLN A 2 2.00 -10.39 6.70
CA GLN A 2 0.58 -10.03 6.79
C GLN A 2 0.10 -9.77 5.36
N THR A 3 -1.11 -10.16 5.02
CA THR A 3 -1.68 -9.94 3.68
C THR A 3 -2.85 -8.98 3.84
N LEU A 4 -2.84 -7.90 3.07
CA LEU A 4 -3.92 -6.92 3.07
C LEU A 4 -4.99 -7.38 2.07
N ASN A 5 -6.23 -7.55 2.54
CA ASN A 5 -7.38 -7.85 1.69
C ASN A 5 -7.95 -6.55 1.15
N VAL A 6 -7.53 -6.18 -0.06
CA VAL A 6 -7.89 -4.92 -0.71
C VAL A 6 -8.50 -5.21 -2.07
N LYS A 7 -9.41 -4.35 -2.52
CA LYS A 7 -10.09 -4.52 -3.81
C LYS A 7 -9.24 -4.02 -4.97
N ASP A 8 -8.52 -2.93 -4.74
CA ASP A 8 -7.79 -2.22 -5.78
C ASP A 8 -6.40 -1.80 -5.30
N ALA A 9 -5.41 -2.09 -6.12
CA ALA A 9 -4.03 -1.65 -5.97
C ALA A 9 -3.47 -1.23 -7.33
N LYS A 10 -2.65 -0.18 -7.33
CA LYS A 10 -2.01 0.37 -8.53
C LYS A 10 -0.53 0.59 -8.25
N VAL A 11 0.32 0.05 -9.12
CA VAL A 11 1.76 0.34 -9.07
C VAL A 11 1.99 1.74 -9.63
N THR A 12 2.62 2.62 -8.84
CA THR A 12 2.89 4.02 -9.19
C THR A 12 4.34 4.24 -9.61
N LYS A 13 5.26 3.43 -9.09
CA LYS A 13 6.69 3.50 -9.41
C LYS A 13 7.33 2.11 -9.35
N VAL A 14 8.26 1.86 -10.27
CA VAL A 14 9.13 0.68 -10.25
C VAL A 14 10.55 1.15 -10.53
N THR A 15 11.51 0.72 -9.73
CA THR A 15 12.93 1.06 -9.93
C THR A 15 13.79 -0.15 -9.60
N LYS A 16 14.69 -0.52 -10.51
CA LYS A 16 15.69 -1.55 -10.27
C LYS A 16 16.73 -0.99 -9.29
N ALA A 17 17.01 -1.72 -8.21
CA ALA A 17 18.03 -1.41 -7.23
C ALA A 17 19.10 -2.52 -7.23
N ASP A 18 20.21 -2.29 -6.53
CA ASP A 18 21.33 -3.25 -6.47
C ASP A 18 20.92 -4.61 -5.87
N GLU A 19 19.94 -4.62 -4.96
CA GLU A 19 19.45 -5.82 -4.26
C GLU A 19 18.07 -6.29 -4.74
N GLY A 20 17.64 -5.89 -5.95
CA GLY A 20 16.36 -6.32 -6.52
C GLY A 20 15.54 -5.17 -7.07
N TRP A 21 14.31 -5.00 -6.60
CA TRP A 21 13.41 -3.95 -7.06
C TRP A 21 12.76 -3.20 -5.91
N GLU A 22 12.72 -1.88 -6.05
CA GLU A 22 11.94 -0.99 -5.21
C GLU A 22 10.71 -0.54 -5.98
N THR A 23 9.55 -0.77 -5.36
CA THR A 23 8.25 -0.53 -5.97
C THR A 23 7.41 0.35 -5.07
N GLU A 24 6.60 1.21 -5.65
CA GLU A 24 5.57 1.94 -4.92
C GLU A 24 4.19 1.50 -5.41
N ALA A 25 3.29 1.22 -4.46
CA ALA A 25 1.92 0.84 -4.73
C ALA A 25 0.95 1.78 -3.99
N GLU A 26 0.00 2.34 -4.75
CA GLU A 26 -1.20 3.01 -4.27
C GLU A 26 -2.27 1.95 -4.02
N VAL A 27 -2.81 1.91 -2.80
CA VAL A 27 -3.77 0.88 -2.34
C VAL A 27 -4.99 1.56 -1.73
N TYR A 28 -6.18 1.12 -2.14
CA TYR A 28 -7.45 1.62 -1.60
C TYR A 28 -8.02 0.63 -0.58
N GLU A 29 -8.06 1.04 0.68
CA GLU A 29 -8.46 0.21 1.82
C GLU A 29 -9.79 0.68 2.39
N GLU A 30 -10.60 -0.23 2.95
CA GLU A 30 -11.79 0.18 3.71
C GLU A 30 -11.35 1.08 4.88
N SER A 31 -11.98 2.25 5.01
CA SER A 31 -11.64 3.14 6.11
C SER A 31 -12.08 2.53 7.44
N SER A 32 -11.10 2.16 8.27
CA SER A 32 -11.35 1.54 9.58
C SER A 32 -12.11 2.48 10.52
N PHE A 33 -11.90 3.79 10.36
CA PHE A 33 -12.62 4.83 11.09
C PHE A 33 -14.11 4.85 10.72
N ILE A 34 -14.42 4.91 9.42
CA ILE A 34 -15.80 4.92 8.93
C ILE A 34 -16.52 3.62 9.30
N LYS A 35 -15.83 2.49 9.21
CA LYS A 35 -16.35 1.18 9.62
C LYS A 35 -16.70 1.15 11.10
N ALA A 36 -15.86 1.72 11.97
CA ALA A 36 -16.13 1.83 13.40
C ALA A 36 -17.34 2.73 13.71
N LEU A 37 -17.62 3.72 12.87
CA LEU A 37 -18.80 4.58 12.99
C LEU A 37 -20.10 3.94 12.46
N GLY A 38 -20.02 2.77 11.82
CA GLY A 38 -21.20 2.09 11.26
C GLY A 38 -21.88 2.83 10.11
N LEU A 39 -21.19 3.78 9.48
CA LEU A 39 -21.77 4.58 8.40
C LEU A 39 -21.80 3.77 7.09
N PRO A 40 -22.95 3.67 6.40
CA PRO A 40 -23.06 2.95 5.13
C PRO A 40 -22.48 3.81 3.99
N THR A 41 -21.17 4.03 4.00
CA THR A 41 -20.48 4.80 2.96
C THR A 41 -19.45 3.93 2.24
N ARG A 42 -19.10 4.33 1.01
CA ARG A 42 -18.07 3.67 0.19
C ARG A 42 -16.72 4.37 0.31
N VAL A 43 -16.50 5.14 1.37
CA VAL A 43 -15.25 5.89 1.56
C VAL A 43 -14.11 4.90 1.81
N GLN A 44 -13.06 5.03 1.02
CA GLN A 44 -11.83 4.25 1.13
C GLN A 44 -10.66 5.16 1.48
N ASP A 45 -9.75 4.65 2.29
CA ASP A 45 -8.48 5.32 2.57
C ASP A 45 -7.51 5.00 1.44
N ARG A 46 -6.90 6.04 0.87
CA ARG A 46 -5.82 5.88 -0.10
C ARG A 46 -4.48 5.86 0.62
N ASN A 47 -3.76 4.75 0.50
CA ASN A 47 -2.48 4.54 1.14
C ASN A 47 -1.39 4.22 0.13
N PHE A 48 -0.17 4.71 0.38
CA PHE A 48 0.99 4.40 -0.43
C PHE A 48 1.89 3.44 0.33
N TYR A 49 2.42 2.44 -0.39
CA TYR A 49 3.28 1.41 0.15
C TYR A 49 4.58 1.38 -0.63
N GLU A 50 5.70 1.33 0.08
CA GLU A 50 6.97 0.90 -0.49
C GLU A 50 7.04 -0.62 -0.40
N VAL A 51 7.33 -1.28 -1.51
CA VAL A 51 7.38 -2.74 -1.65
C VAL A 51 8.73 -3.12 -2.22
N LYS A 52 9.47 -3.96 -1.48
CA LYS A 52 10.72 -4.56 -1.95
C LYS A 52 10.43 -5.92 -2.57
N LEU A 53 10.90 -6.10 -3.80
CA LEU A 53 10.83 -7.37 -4.52
C LEU A 53 12.21 -7.91 -4.81
N ASN A 54 12.35 -9.23 -4.79
CA ASN A 54 13.55 -9.90 -5.27
C ASN A 54 13.59 -9.95 -6.81
N ASP A 55 14.66 -10.54 -7.37
CA ASP A 55 14.82 -10.66 -8.83
C ASP A 55 13.75 -11.50 -9.53
N SER A 56 13.06 -12.36 -8.79
CA SER A 56 11.92 -13.15 -9.29
C SER A 56 10.58 -12.41 -9.14
N LEU A 57 10.61 -11.12 -8.78
CA LEU A 57 9.45 -10.27 -8.53
C LEU A 57 8.58 -10.73 -7.34
N GLU A 58 9.13 -11.53 -6.44
CA GLU A 58 8.43 -11.93 -5.22
C GLU A 58 8.59 -10.86 -4.14
N VAL A 59 7.51 -10.62 -3.39
CA VAL A 59 7.52 -9.66 -2.28
C VAL A 59 8.37 -10.17 -1.13
N GLU A 60 9.42 -9.44 -0.81
CA GLU A 60 10.27 -9.67 0.37
C GLU A 60 9.73 -8.90 1.58
N SER A 61 9.42 -7.61 1.40
CA SER A 61 8.87 -6.76 2.44
C SER A 61 8.04 -5.62 1.87
N TYR A 62 7.19 -5.03 2.71
CA TYR A 62 6.47 -3.80 2.38
C TYR A 62 6.28 -2.93 3.63
N ARG A 63 6.20 -1.61 3.45
CA ARG A 63 5.81 -0.67 4.50
C ARG A 63 4.83 0.37 3.98
N ARG A 64 3.85 0.74 4.79
CA ARG A 64 3.00 1.90 4.50
C ARG A 64 3.85 3.16 4.67
N LYS A 65 3.85 4.04 3.67
CA LYS A 65 4.40 5.39 3.81
C LYS A 65 3.56 6.12 4.85
N GLY A 66 4.21 6.70 5.84
CA GLY A 66 3.54 7.53 6.83
C GLY A 66 2.78 8.65 6.12
N SER A 67 1.59 8.97 6.62
CA SER A 67 0.95 10.24 6.34
C SER A 67 1.70 11.30 7.14
N GLU A 68 2.89 11.70 6.69
CA GLU A 68 3.40 13.01 7.09
C GLU A 68 2.39 14.01 6.52
N LYS A 69 1.56 14.56 7.42
CA LYS A 69 0.93 15.84 7.11
C LYS A 69 2.11 16.79 6.92
N GLU A 70 2.31 17.24 5.69
CA GLU A 70 3.02 18.50 5.47
C GLU A 70 2.21 19.56 6.21
N GLU A 71 2.67 19.93 7.41
CA GLU A 71 2.29 21.15 8.14
C GLU A 71 3.15 22.33 7.65
#